data_AF-A0A8H3BIR4-F1
#
_entry.id   AF-A0A8H3BIR4-F1
#
_cell.length_a   1.000
_cell.length_b   1.000
_cell.length_c   1.000
_cell.angle_alpha   90.00
_cell.angle_beta   90.00
_cell.angle_gamma   90.00
#
_symmetry.space_group_name_H-M   'P 1'
#
loop_
_entity.id
_entity.type
_entity.pdbx_description
1 polymer ?
#
loop_
_entity_poly.entity_id
_entity_poly.type
_entity_poly.pdbx_seq_one_letter_code
_entity_poly.pdbx_strand_id
1 'polypeptide(L)'
;MTCFSSLFLRLTPLFIIWQFLLVSAELSDGVYLVSQKPPVQLGNTTYYLSLSGLSEKVQLQTLQEGSAAQMWEITNTAKGVTLKNMAFDCYGYVGSLWQILPIGAPLFCSNNNAPAPQIFQPRQNEDGTHLITHFNSSDPSLFWLMHTVPLDLTLGKQKVYGNITFVPLATSFATSFWFERVDDLRE
;
A
#
# COMPACT_ATOMS: atom_id res chain seq x y z
N MET A 1 -73.14 -18.12 1.54
CA MET A 1 -72.18 -18.34 2.64
C MET A 1 -71.01 -19.15 2.10
N THR A 2 -69.84 -18.53 1.91
CA THR A 2 -68.51 -19.05 2.25
C THR A 2 -67.47 -17.94 2.00
N CYS A 3 -66.37 -18.04 2.75
CA CYS A 3 -65.58 -16.96 3.32
C CYS A 3 -64.79 -16.06 2.36
N PHE A 4 -64.73 -14.77 2.74
CA PHE A 4 -63.68 -13.83 2.37
C PHE A 4 -62.35 -14.28 2.98
N SER A 5 -61.29 -14.37 2.16
CA SER A 5 -59.91 -14.38 2.64
C SER A 5 -59.29 -13.03 2.34
N SER A 6 -58.99 -12.26 3.39
CA SER A 6 -58.26 -10.99 3.31
C SER A 6 -57.13 -10.96 4.34
N LEU A 7 -55.99 -10.42 3.91
CA LEU A 7 -54.81 -9.99 4.68
C LEU A 7 -53.98 -11.13 5.31
N PHE A 8 -52.66 -11.17 5.18
CA PHE A 8 -51.72 -10.10 5.54
C PHE A 8 -50.47 -10.03 4.66
N LEU A 9 -50.01 -8.79 4.46
CA LEU A 9 -48.68 -8.37 4.03
C LEU A 9 -47.56 -9.20 4.67
N ARG A 10 -46.48 -9.47 3.91
CA ARG A 10 -45.14 -8.91 4.21
C ARG A 10 -44.33 -8.71 2.92
N LEU A 11 -44.24 -7.45 2.53
CA LEU A 11 -43.11 -6.88 1.80
C LEU A 11 -41.81 -7.32 2.48
N THR A 12 -40.99 -8.11 1.80
CA THR A 12 -39.55 -8.17 2.07
C THR A 12 -38.77 -7.79 0.82
N PRO A 13 -38.62 -6.49 0.50
CA PRO A 13 -37.56 -6.03 -0.37
C PRO A 13 -36.54 -5.26 0.47
N LEU A 14 -35.87 -5.87 1.46
CA LEU A 14 -34.88 -5.16 2.28
C LEU A 14 -34.03 -6.14 3.10
N PHE A 15 -33.37 -7.08 2.42
CA PHE A 15 -32.20 -7.77 2.96
C PHE A 15 -31.06 -7.74 1.93
N ILE A 16 -30.89 -6.60 1.24
CA ILE A 16 -29.55 -6.13 0.92
C ILE A 16 -29.05 -5.52 2.23
N ILE A 17 -28.71 -6.37 3.20
CA ILE A 17 -27.85 -5.97 4.30
C ILE A 17 -26.52 -5.66 3.62
N TRP A 18 -26.36 -4.40 3.22
CA TRP A 18 -25.38 -3.50 3.81
C TRP A 18 -24.16 -4.24 4.39
N GLN A 19 -23.49 -5.05 3.56
CA GLN A 19 -22.12 -5.49 3.82
C GLN A 19 -21.24 -4.26 3.61
N PHE A 20 -21.35 -3.30 4.51
CA PHE A 20 -20.24 -2.40 4.77
C PHE A 20 -19.25 -3.28 5.51
N LEU A 21 -18.40 -3.97 4.75
CA LEU A 21 -17.11 -4.38 5.23
C LEU A 21 -16.46 -3.09 5.74
N LEU A 22 -16.57 -2.86 7.04
CA LEU A 22 -15.74 -1.92 7.76
C LEU A 22 -14.32 -2.43 7.55
N VAL A 23 -13.66 -1.93 6.51
CA VAL A 23 -12.24 -2.13 6.30
C VAL A 23 -11.59 -1.32 7.41
N SER A 24 -11.33 -1.98 8.54
CA SER A 24 -10.49 -1.42 9.58
C SER A 24 -9.11 -1.28 8.95
N ALA A 25 -8.68 -0.05 8.70
CA ALA A 25 -7.29 0.18 8.35
C ALA A 25 -6.44 -0.19 9.56
N GLU A 26 -5.61 -1.21 9.40
CA GLU A 26 -4.86 -1.86 10.48
C GLU A 26 -3.66 -1.04 10.96
N LEU A 27 -3.20 -0.08 10.16
CA LEU A 27 -2.11 0.83 10.52
C LEU A 27 -2.68 2.12 11.15
N SER A 28 -2.13 2.51 12.30
CA SER A 28 -2.41 3.80 12.93
C SER A 28 -1.73 4.96 12.19
N ASP A 29 -2.26 6.16 12.37
CA ASP A 29 -1.61 7.39 11.88
C ASP A 29 -0.22 7.55 12.49
N GLY A 30 0.75 7.92 11.66
CA GLY A 30 2.13 8.15 12.11
C GLY A 30 3.16 8.16 10.99
N VAL A 31 4.42 8.34 11.37
CA VAL A 31 5.56 8.29 10.44
C VAL A 31 6.26 6.95 10.57
N TYR A 32 6.49 6.28 9.44
CA TYR A 32 7.01 4.93 9.37
C TYR A 32 8.24 4.81 8.47
N LEU A 33 9.14 3.91 8.85
CA LEU A 33 10.07 3.27 7.93
C LEU A 33 9.42 1.98 7.41
N VAL A 34 9.51 1.73 6.11
CA VAL A 34 8.89 0.56 5.47
C VAL A 34 9.97 -0.32 4.85
N SER A 35 10.09 -1.56 5.28
CA SER A 35 11.05 -2.54 4.74
C SER A 35 10.35 -3.80 4.26
N GLN A 36 10.97 -4.57 3.37
CA GLN A 36 10.38 -5.83 2.90
C GLN A 36 10.67 -6.99 3.87
N LYS A 37 9.86 -8.06 3.80
CA LYS A 37 10.10 -9.34 4.46
C LYS A 37 10.48 -10.42 3.42
N PRO A 38 11.56 -11.18 3.64
CA PRO A 38 12.57 -10.99 4.70
C PRO A 38 13.33 -9.66 4.55
N PRO A 39 13.82 -9.06 5.66
CA PRO A 39 14.60 -7.82 5.59
C PRO A 39 15.77 -7.99 4.61
N VAL A 40 15.91 -7.03 3.72
CA VAL A 40 17.09 -6.97 2.86
C VAL A 40 18.07 -6.01 3.49
N GLN A 41 19.30 -6.50 3.68
CA GLN A 41 20.35 -5.82 4.40
C GLN A 41 21.66 -5.89 3.59
N LEU A 42 22.44 -4.81 3.64
CA LEU A 42 23.83 -4.78 3.18
C LEU A 42 24.72 -4.53 4.40
N GLY A 43 25.34 -5.58 4.92
CA GLY A 43 26.02 -5.50 6.22
C GLY A 43 25.01 -5.20 7.33
N ASN A 44 25.19 -4.08 8.03
CA ASN A 44 24.28 -3.65 9.11
C ASN A 44 23.19 -2.68 8.63
N THR A 45 23.13 -2.36 7.34
CA THR A 45 22.19 -1.36 6.81
C THR A 45 20.98 -2.03 6.19
N THR A 46 19.79 -1.72 6.69
CA THR A 46 18.51 -2.17 6.13
C THR A 46 18.08 -1.32 4.94
N TYR A 47 17.53 -1.96 3.91
CA TYR A 47 16.93 -1.26 2.77
C TYR A 47 15.49 -0.87 3.09
N TYR A 48 15.19 0.42 2.91
CA TYR A 48 13.88 0.99 3.17
C TYR A 48 13.24 1.52 1.89
N LEU A 49 11.91 1.48 1.87
CA LEU A 49 11.08 2.14 0.90
C LEU A 49 11.39 3.64 0.91
N SER A 50 11.85 4.17 -0.21
CA SER A 50 12.29 5.55 -0.26
C SER A 50 12.32 6.11 -1.67
N LEU A 51 12.58 7.41 -1.75
CA LEU A 51 12.65 8.19 -2.98
C LEU A 51 14.01 8.85 -3.11
N SER A 52 14.53 8.92 -4.33
CA SER A 52 15.73 9.70 -4.66
C SER A 52 15.42 11.08 -5.25
N GLY A 53 14.16 11.34 -5.64
CA GLY A 53 13.71 12.61 -6.21
C GLY A 53 12.20 12.70 -6.43
N LEU A 54 11.73 13.90 -6.78
CA LEU A 54 10.34 14.15 -7.20
C LEU A 54 10.04 13.46 -8.53
N SER A 55 8.85 12.88 -8.68
CA SER A 55 8.43 12.11 -9.88
C SER A 55 9.31 10.88 -10.19
N GLU A 56 10.17 10.49 -9.26
CA GLU A 56 10.93 9.25 -9.39
C GLU A 56 10.14 8.04 -8.89
N LYS A 57 10.61 6.86 -9.30
CA LYS A 57 10.06 5.60 -8.84
C LYS A 57 10.42 5.41 -7.37
N VAL A 58 9.48 4.92 -6.59
CA VAL A 58 9.74 4.45 -5.24
C VAL A 58 10.57 3.16 -5.31
N GLN A 59 11.63 3.11 -4.51
CA GLN A 59 12.61 2.04 -4.52
C GLN A 59 12.89 1.54 -3.11
N LEU A 60 13.40 0.32 -3.00
CA LEU A 60 14.13 -0.10 -1.80
C LEU A 60 15.58 0.34 -1.97
N GLN A 61 16.05 1.26 -1.13
CA GLN A 61 17.42 1.76 -1.17
C GLN A 61 17.95 2.00 0.25
N THR A 62 19.27 2.01 0.37
CA THR A 62 19.97 2.44 1.57
C THR A 62 20.24 3.93 1.46
N LEU A 63 19.66 4.69 2.38
CA LEU A 63 19.95 6.11 2.55
C LEU A 63 20.69 6.34 3.86
N GLN A 64 21.16 7.57 4.06
CA GLN A 64 21.69 7.97 5.37
C GLN A 64 20.61 7.76 6.43
N GLU A 65 21.02 7.22 7.58
CA GLU A 65 20.15 7.05 8.74
C GLU A 65 19.45 8.38 9.09
N GLY A 66 18.14 8.31 9.36
CA GLY A 66 17.33 9.48 9.64
C GLY A 66 16.94 10.33 8.41
N SER A 67 17.29 9.92 7.18
CA SER A 67 16.83 10.63 5.97
C SER A 67 15.30 10.71 5.93
N ALA A 68 14.76 11.90 5.69
CA ALA A 68 13.31 12.07 5.51
C ALA A 68 12.78 11.33 4.26
N ALA A 69 13.67 11.01 3.30
CA ALA A 69 13.26 10.38 2.05
C ALA A 69 12.91 8.89 2.19
N GLN A 70 13.27 8.26 3.32
CA GLN A 70 12.85 6.91 3.72
C GLN A 70 11.66 6.91 4.69
N MET A 71 11.20 8.08 5.11
CA MET A 71 10.08 8.23 6.04
C MET A 71 8.78 8.46 5.28
N TRP A 72 7.77 7.66 5.62
CA TRP A 72 6.45 7.73 5.05
C TRP A 72 5.43 8.06 6.14
N GLU A 73 4.74 9.17 5.98
CA GLU A 73 3.55 9.49 6.76
C GLU A 73 2.39 8.63 6.26
N ILE A 74 1.83 7.86 7.19
CA ILE A 74 0.64 7.04 7.02
C ILE A 74 -0.53 7.81 7.61
N THR A 75 -1.56 8.01 6.80
CA THR A 75 -2.83 8.59 7.25
C THR A 75 -3.95 7.60 6.96
N ASN A 76 -4.69 7.25 7.99
CA ASN A 76 -5.80 6.34 7.99
C ASN A 76 -7.04 7.03 7.40
N THR A 77 -7.79 6.29 6.60
CA THR A 77 -9.01 6.74 5.93
C THR A 77 -10.07 5.66 6.09
N ALA A 78 -11.33 6.01 5.83
CA ALA A 78 -12.44 5.04 5.90
C ALA A 78 -12.29 3.83 4.95
N LYS A 79 -11.34 3.84 4.00
CA LYS A 79 -11.14 2.79 2.99
C LYS A 79 -9.77 2.12 3.04
N GLY A 80 -8.85 2.56 3.90
CA GLY A 80 -7.45 2.14 3.88
C GLY A 80 -6.52 3.26 4.38
N VAL A 81 -5.31 3.34 3.87
CA VAL A 81 -4.30 4.35 4.24
C VAL A 81 -3.75 5.09 3.03
N THR A 82 -3.30 6.32 3.22
CA THR A 82 -2.48 7.04 2.25
C THR A 82 -1.01 6.96 2.63
N LEU A 83 -0.12 6.92 1.64
CA LEU A 83 1.33 6.92 1.81
C LEU A 83 1.88 8.27 1.34
N LYS A 84 2.38 9.10 2.25
CA LYS A 84 2.99 10.39 1.91
C LYS A 84 4.48 10.40 2.26
N ASN A 85 5.35 10.76 1.32
CA ASN A 85 6.78 10.85 1.60
C ASN A 85 7.15 12.18 2.27
N MET A 86 7.92 12.10 3.36
CA MET A 86 8.26 13.26 4.20
C MET A 86 9.29 14.21 3.57
N ALA A 87 10.19 13.73 2.71
CA ALA A 87 11.20 14.60 2.09
C ALA A 87 10.65 15.43 0.93
N PHE A 88 9.67 14.90 0.22
CA PHE A 88 9.23 15.43 -1.07
C PHE A 88 7.78 15.96 -1.07
N ASP A 89 7.07 15.82 0.05
CA ASP A 89 5.68 16.26 0.22
C ASP A 89 4.76 15.75 -0.90
N CYS A 90 4.82 14.44 -1.13
CA CYS A 90 4.19 13.78 -2.27
C CYS A 90 3.53 12.48 -1.87
N TYR A 91 2.46 12.09 -2.58
CA TYR A 91 1.75 10.84 -2.31
C TYR A 91 2.22 9.72 -3.22
N GLY A 92 2.32 8.51 -2.67
CA GLY A 92 2.52 7.29 -3.41
C GLY A 92 1.37 7.07 -4.39
N TYR A 93 1.70 6.82 -5.65
CA TYR A 93 0.73 6.63 -6.72
C TYR A 93 1.16 5.50 -7.66
N VAL A 94 0.19 4.68 -8.05
CA VAL A 94 0.35 3.60 -9.00
C VAL A 94 -0.20 4.04 -10.35
N GLY A 95 0.70 4.21 -11.33
CA GLY A 95 0.37 4.49 -12.72
C GLY A 95 0.81 5.87 -13.24
N SER A 96 0.73 6.01 -14.56
CA SER A 96 0.56 7.27 -15.31
C SER A 96 -0.69 7.09 -16.17
N LEU A 97 -1.38 8.16 -16.60
CA LEU A 97 -2.36 8.35 -17.72
C LEU A 97 -3.21 7.19 -18.31
N TRP A 98 -3.17 5.98 -17.77
CA TRP A 98 -3.64 4.73 -18.37
C TRP A 98 -4.62 4.09 -17.39
N GLN A 99 -5.83 3.83 -17.86
CA GLN A 99 -6.92 3.22 -17.08
C GLN A 99 -6.68 1.74 -16.75
N ILE A 100 -5.61 1.14 -17.32
CA ILE A 100 -5.22 -0.26 -17.13
C ILE A 100 -3.78 -0.26 -16.61
N LEU A 101 -3.56 -0.80 -15.40
CA LEU A 101 -2.23 -0.93 -14.83
C LEU A 101 -1.51 -2.11 -15.51
N PRO A 102 -0.40 -1.89 -16.24
CA PRO A 102 0.41 -3.00 -16.72
C PRO A 102 1.04 -3.73 -15.53
N ILE A 103 1.17 -5.05 -15.64
CA ILE A 103 1.93 -5.86 -14.68
C ILE A 103 3.35 -5.27 -14.58
N GLY A 104 3.83 -5.03 -13.35
CA GLY A 104 5.12 -4.40 -13.13
C GLY A 104 5.10 -2.87 -13.19
N ALA A 105 3.92 -2.24 -13.20
CA ALA A 105 3.80 -0.78 -13.07
C ALA A 105 4.46 -0.33 -11.75
N PRO A 106 5.42 0.62 -11.80
CA PRO A 106 6.11 1.06 -10.60
C PRO A 106 5.24 1.99 -9.76
N LEU A 107 5.50 2.00 -8.45
CA LEU A 107 5.01 3.03 -7.54
C LEU A 107 5.82 4.32 -7.78
N PHE A 108 5.13 5.43 -7.98
CA PHE A 108 5.72 6.77 -8.11
C PHE A 108 5.34 7.63 -6.92
N CYS A 109 5.96 8.80 -6.80
CA CYS A 109 5.50 9.86 -5.93
C CYS A 109 5.13 11.11 -6.73
N SER A 110 3.92 11.64 -6.49
CA SER A 110 3.39 12.79 -7.23
C SER A 110 2.87 13.88 -6.28
N ASN A 111 3.15 15.14 -6.62
CA ASN A 111 2.70 16.32 -5.86
C ASN A 111 1.44 16.88 -6.52
N ASN A 112 0.39 17.14 -5.73
CA ASN A 112 -0.76 18.05 -5.92
C ASN A 112 -1.50 18.15 -7.28
N ASN A 113 -1.08 17.46 -8.34
CA ASN A 113 -1.72 17.42 -9.67
C ASN A 113 -2.25 16.01 -10.01
N ALA A 114 -2.14 15.05 -9.10
CA ALA A 114 -2.82 13.76 -9.21
C ALA A 114 -4.27 13.89 -8.68
N PRO A 115 -5.27 13.23 -9.31
CA PRO A 115 -6.64 13.21 -8.84
C PRO A 115 -6.72 12.46 -7.50
N ALA A 116 -6.65 13.21 -6.38
CA ALA A 116 -6.67 12.74 -4.99
C ALA A 116 -5.52 11.76 -4.61
N PRO A 117 -5.14 11.70 -3.32
CA PRO A 117 -4.24 10.65 -2.82
C PRO A 117 -4.83 9.26 -3.10
N GLN A 118 -4.00 8.35 -3.62
CA GLN A 118 -4.40 6.96 -3.76
C GLN A 118 -4.46 6.29 -2.39
N ILE A 119 -5.44 5.39 -2.25
CA ILE A 119 -5.68 4.64 -1.02
C ILE A 119 -5.07 3.24 -1.19
N PHE A 120 -4.32 2.82 -0.18
CA PHE A 120 -3.72 1.50 -0.06
C PHE A 120 -4.38 0.75 1.09
N GLN A 121 -4.53 -0.56 0.94
CA GLN A 121 -5.13 -1.43 1.95
C GLN A 121 -4.07 -2.41 2.45
N PRO A 122 -3.42 -2.09 3.57
CA PRO A 122 -2.60 -3.06 4.27
C PRO A 122 -3.50 -4.19 4.81
N ARG A 123 -3.00 -5.42 4.74
CA ARG A 123 -3.59 -6.61 5.37
C ARG A 123 -2.51 -7.29 6.18
N GLN A 124 -2.72 -7.39 7.48
CA GLN A 124 -1.77 -7.88 8.44
C GLN A 124 -1.74 -9.41 8.39
N ASN A 125 -0.54 -9.93 8.25
CA ASN A 125 -0.24 -11.35 8.39
C ASN A 125 -0.07 -11.69 9.88
N GLU A 126 -0.15 -12.98 10.22
CA GLU A 126 0.03 -13.46 11.60
C GLU A 126 1.37 -13.07 12.21
N ASP A 127 2.38 -12.83 11.37
CA ASP A 127 3.72 -12.42 11.78
C ASP A 127 3.87 -10.91 11.99
N GLY A 128 2.82 -10.11 11.82
CA GLY A 128 2.84 -8.65 11.97
C GLY A 128 3.28 -7.87 10.72
N THR A 129 3.65 -8.55 9.63
CA THR A 129 3.86 -7.88 8.33
C THR A 129 2.57 -7.57 7.62
N HIS A 130 2.64 -6.72 6.61
CA HIS A 130 1.47 -6.32 5.82
C HIS A 130 1.67 -6.64 4.35
N LEU A 131 0.69 -7.31 3.75
CA LEU A 131 0.50 -7.30 2.31
C LEU A 131 -0.30 -6.06 1.92
N ILE A 132 0.09 -5.35 0.88
CA ILE A 132 -0.55 -4.07 0.54
C ILE A 132 -1.21 -4.17 -0.84
N THR A 133 -2.52 -3.94 -0.90
CA THR A 133 -3.24 -3.75 -2.17
C THR A 133 -3.51 -2.28 -2.44
N HIS A 134 -3.58 -1.87 -3.69
CA HIS A 134 -4.14 -0.56 -4.06
C HIS A 134 -5.68 -0.59 -3.99
N PHE A 135 -6.34 0.56 -3.91
CA PHE A 135 -7.81 0.67 -3.96
C PHE A 135 -8.23 1.62 -5.09
N ASN A 136 -8.91 1.12 -6.12
CA ASN A 136 -9.41 1.97 -7.19
C ASN A 136 -10.88 2.35 -6.92
N SER A 137 -11.09 3.48 -6.24
CA SER A 137 -12.36 4.21 -6.10
C SER A 137 -13.56 3.43 -5.50
N SER A 138 -14.02 2.39 -6.20
CA SER A 138 -15.16 1.52 -5.87
C SER A 138 -14.77 0.08 -5.55
N ASP A 139 -13.63 -0.44 -6.03
CA ASP A 139 -13.27 -1.85 -5.92
C ASP A 139 -11.83 -2.08 -5.39
N PRO A 140 -11.61 -3.11 -4.55
CA PRO A 140 -10.27 -3.49 -4.13
C PRO A 140 -9.44 -3.88 -5.35
N SER A 141 -8.23 -3.32 -5.46
CA SER A 141 -7.39 -3.54 -6.64
C SER A 141 -7.00 -5.01 -6.74
N LEU A 142 -6.97 -5.51 -7.98
CA LEU A 142 -6.44 -6.82 -8.33
C LEU A 142 -4.91 -6.88 -8.29
N PHE A 143 -4.22 -6.00 -7.56
CA PHE A 143 -2.76 -5.96 -7.53
C PHE A 143 -2.19 -5.77 -6.12
N TRP A 144 -1.09 -6.49 -5.84
CA TRP A 144 -0.24 -6.35 -4.66
C TRP A 144 0.97 -5.48 -4.96
N LEU A 145 1.47 -4.76 -3.95
CA LEU A 145 2.83 -4.24 -3.95
C LEU A 145 3.83 -5.41 -3.94
N MET A 146 4.77 -5.39 -4.89
CA MET A 146 5.87 -6.34 -5.01
C MET A 146 7.18 -5.60 -5.21
N HIS A 147 8.21 -6.05 -4.48
CA HIS A 147 9.57 -5.65 -4.77
C HIS A 147 10.10 -6.40 -6.00
N THR A 148 10.61 -5.65 -6.98
CA THR A 148 11.29 -6.22 -8.17
C THR A 148 12.79 -6.03 -8.04
N VAL A 149 13.48 -7.16 -7.86
CA VAL A 149 14.96 -7.20 -7.82
C VAL A 149 15.51 -6.78 -9.19
N PRO A 150 16.53 -5.91 -9.27
CA PRO A 150 17.30 -5.71 -10.47
C PRO A 150 17.87 -7.06 -10.91
N LEU A 151 17.84 -7.34 -12.20
CA LEU A 151 18.45 -8.53 -12.80
C LEU A 151 19.97 -8.63 -12.56
N ASP A 152 20.59 -7.61 -11.94
CA ASP A 152 22.02 -7.56 -11.66
C ASP A 152 22.33 -7.98 -10.21
N LEU A 153 22.87 -9.18 -10.06
CA LEU A 153 23.22 -9.86 -8.81
C LEU A 153 24.50 -9.33 -8.15
N THR A 154 25.00 -8.15 -8.51
CA THR A 154 26.14 -7.50 -7.85
C THR A 154 25.73 -6.87 -6.50
N LEU A 155 25.21 -7.73 -5.61
CA LEU A 155 24.60 -7.46 -4.29
C LEU A 155 25.42 -6.58 -3.31
N GLY A 156 26.72 -6.35 -3.56
CA GLY A 156 27.62 -5.76 -2.58
C GLY A 156 27.85 -4.25 -2.66
N LYS A 157 27.31 -3.53 -3.65
CA LYS A 157 27.67 -2.11 -3.89
C LYS A 157 26.52 -1.17 -4.23
N GLN A 158 25.30 -1.69 -4.40
CA GLN A 158 24.22 -0.88 -4.93
C GLN A 158 23.44 -0.19 -3.80
N LYS A 159 23.43 1.15 -3.84
CA LYS A 159 22.57 1.97 -2.96
C LYS A 159 21.09 1.61 -3.16
N VAL A 160 20.71 1.18 -4.36
CA VAL A 160 19.34 0.79 -4.73
C VAL A 160 19.27 -0.74 -4.86
N TYR A 161 18.39 -1.38 -4.10
CA TYR A 161 18.12 -2.82 -4.17
C TYR A 161 17.03 -3.19 -5.17
N GLY A 162 16.13 -2.27 -5.54
CA GLY A 162 15.14 -2.54 -6.58
C GLY A 162 13.93 -1.62 -6.55
N ASN A 163 13.10 -1.74 -7.59
CA ASN A 163 11.89 -0.93 -7.73
C ASN A 163 10.72 -1.61 -7.03
N ILE A 164 9.80 -0.80 -6.53
CA ILE A 164 8.51 -1.27 -6.06
C ILE A 164 7.50 -1.19 -7.20
N THR A 165 6.83 -2.31 -7.46
CA THR A 165 5.89 -2.46 -8.57
C THR A 165 4.61 -3.16 -8.13
N PHE A 166 3.61 -3.18 -9.00
CA PHE A 166 2.36 -3.88 -8.76
C PHE A 166 2.25 -5.16 -9.58
N VAL A 167 1.84 -6.26 -8.94
CA VAL A 167 1.61 -7.57 -9.56
C VAL A 167 0.21 -8.11 -9.27
N PRO A 168 -0.41 -8.90 -10.17
CA PRO A 168 -1.77 -9.39 -9.98
C PRO A 168 -1.96 -10.21 -8.70
N LEU A 169 -3.13 -10.13 -8.05
CA LEU A 169 -3.46 -10.88 -6.82
C LEU A 169 -3.28 -12.38 -6.97
N ALA A 170 -3.50 -12.91 -8.18
CA ALA A 170 -3.39 -14.33 -8.50
C ALA A 170 -1.95 -14.86 -8.48
N THR A 171 -0.95 -13.98 -8.31
CA THR A 171 0.45 -14.38 -8.25
C THR A 171 0.89 -14.58 -6.81
N SER A 172 1.61 -15.67 -6.53
CA SER A 172 2.16 -15.99 -5.20
C SER A 172 3.39 -15.15 -4.83
N PHE A 173 3.66 -14.06 -5.55
CA PHE A 173 4.87 -13.24 -5.42
C PHE A 173 4.65 -11.94 -4.65
N ALA A 174 3.49 -11.79 -4.00
CA ALA A 174 3.20 -10.63 -3.17
C ALA A 174 4.28 -10.46 -2.09
N THR A 175 4.86 -9.28 -2.00
CA THR A 175 5.89 -8.97 -1.01
C THR A 175 5.20 -8.50 0.27
N SER A 176 5.59 -9.07 1.40
CA SER A 176 5.14 -8.59 2.71
C SER A 176 6.07 -7.48 3.20
N PHE A 177 5.52 -6.48 3.88
CA PHE A 177 6.28 -5.32 4.36
C PHE A 177 6.16 -5.14 5.87
N TRP A 178 7.26 -4.76 6.50
CA TRP A 178 7.29 -4.27 7.87
C TRP A 178 7.08 -2.77 7.89
N PHE A 179 6.32 -2.30 8.87
CA PHE A 179 6.08 -0.90 9.14
C PHE A 179 6.60 -0.59 10.54
N GLU A 180 7.74 0.09 10.61
CA GLU A 180 8.40 0.46 11.87
C GLU A 180 8.08 1.94 12.15
N ARG A 181 7.30 2.21 13.21
CA ARG A 181 6.95 3.59 13.57
C ARG A 181 8.20 4.31 14.08
N VAL A 182 8.49 5.47 13.52
CA VAL A 182 9.71 6.23 13.84
C VAL A 182 9.74 6.68 15.30
N ASP A 183 8.59 6.99 15.89
CA ASP A 183 8.50 7.41 17.30
C ASP A 183 8.93 6.28 18.25
N ASP A 184 8.51 5.04 17.97
CA ASP A 184 8.80 3.86 18.80
C ASP A 184 10.30 3.47 18.76
N LEU A 185 11.04 3.91 17.75
CA LEU A 185 12.48 3.63 17.58
C LEU A 185 13.38 4.61 18.34
N ARG A 186 12.81 5.70 18.88
CA ARG A 186 13.55 6.77 19.57
C ARG A 186 13.48 6.69 21.09
N GLU A 187 12.68 5.76 21.62
CA GLU A 187 12.57 5.42 23.04
C GLU A 187 13.54 4.30 23.44
#